data_AF-A0A7X7F293-F1
#
_entry.id   AF-A0A7X7F293-F1
#
_cell.length_a   1.000
_cell.length_b   1.000
_cell.length_c   1.000
_cell.angle_alpha   90.00
_cell.angle_beta   90.00
_cell.angle_gamma   90.00
#
_symmetry.space_group_name_H-M   'P 1'
#
loop_
_entity.id
_entity.type
_entity.pdbx_description
1 polymer ?
#
loop_
_entity_poly.entity_id
_entity_poly.type
_entity_poly.pdbx_seq_one_letter_code
_entity_poly.pdbx_strand_id
1 'polypeptide(L)'
;LQKFISLCDAQRKIEGVYRGKTRTYDFRGKKVVVVMAGNPYTESGEKFKIPDMLANRADTYNLGEIIGGSRDAFVMSYLENCLTSNPVLDKLAARSQKDVYGLIRMAETDSAEGVNFEGNYSLIEQNEMITVMRKLMRVRDVVLKVNEEYIRSAGTSDDYRTEPAFKLQGSYRNMNRIAERVVAVMNDDELEELILTNYRNDAQTLTTGMESNLLKFKQLAGCLSPDEAQRWEDICRTFQRNVRLRGVGEDDKVGLVITELGSLADGLDAIRKALGSGLERLLAPAEAPPVESPPLRATFGPEALDAMKQFADGLRAALAEQAKNLAAKTDQPPQEIQVISKVPTAILNVVRQQFRLMEGWLAPLANNALQQSEEVQHLRTLMTENMEAHQRLITLLEEGLARDEQMLDKLAKHKIAVERTAKKSEPKPEPPPKKP
;
A
#
# COMPACT_ATOMS: atom_id res chain seq x y z
N LEU A 1 29.86 23.08 9.29
CA LEU A 1 30.54 21.79 9.54
C LEU A 1 31.94 21.72 8.94
N GLN A 2 32.12 21.98 7.65
CA GLN A 2 33.45 21.98 7.00
C GLN A 2 34.51 22.87 7.70
N LYS A 3 34.10 24.04 8.22
CA LYS A 3 34.97 24.94 8.99
C LYS A 3 35.55 24.33 10.27
N PHE A 4 34.96 23.26 10.80
CA PHE A 4 35.43 22.57 12.01
C PHE A 4 36.32 21.36 11.70
N ILE A 5 36.48 20.96 10.42
CA ILE A 5 37.37 19.86 10.02
C ILE A 5 38.81 20.11 10.50
N SER A 6 39.26 21.36 10.48
CA SER A 6 40.61 21.75 10.91
C SER A 6 40.86 21.54 12.41
N LEU A 7 39.81 21.42 13.24
CA LEU A 7 39.95 21.04 14.65
C LEU A 7 40.19 19.52 14.82
N CYS A 8 39.73 18.73 13.85
CA CYS A 8 39.86 17.28 13.85
C CYS A 8 41.12 16.80 13.13
N ASP A 9 41.73 17.65 12.30
CA ASP A 9 43.01 17.41 11.63
C ASP A 9 44.23 17.86 12.49
N ALA A 10 45.45 17.48 12.08
CA ALA A 10 46.72 17.73 12.77
C ALA A 10 46.99 19.21 13.06
N GLN A 11 46.44 20.12 12.25
CA GLN A 11 46.62 21.56 12.43
C GLN A 11 45.96 22.08 13.71
N ARG A 12 44.82 21.52 14.14
CA ARG A 12 44.00 21.95 15.30
C ARG A 12 43.85 23.48 15.41
N LYS A 13 43.65 24.14 14.28
CA LYS A 13 43.48 25.59 14.19
C LYS A 13 42.09 25.93 13.70
N ILE A 14 41.52 27.02 14.21
CA ILE A 14 40.24 27.55 13.72
C ILE A 14 40.30 29.06 13.65
N GLU A 15 39.71 29.62 12.60
CA GLU A 15 39.53 31.06 12.47
C GLU A 15 38.23 31.48 13.16
N GLY A 16 38.29 32.58 13.89
CA GLY A 16 37.12 33.16 14.55
C GLY A 16 37.25 34.67 14.68
N VAL A 17 36.12 35.33 14.89
CA VAL A 17 36.07 36.77 15.13
C VAL A 17 35.85 37.00 16.62
N TYR A 18 36.71 37.79 17.25
CA TYR A 18 36.55 38.21 18.64
C TYR A 18 36.63 39.73 18.73
N ARG A 19 35.57 40.35 19.23
CA ARG A 19 35.41 41.81 19.32
C ARG A 19 35.70 42.51 17.98
N GLY A 20 35.13 41.98 16.90
CA GLY A 20 35.27 42.54 15.55
C GLY A 20 36.65 42.34 14.90
N LYS A 21 37.60 41.63 15.52
CA LYS A 21 38.91 41.32 14.93
C LYS A 21 39.02 39.83 14.61
N THR A 22 39.45 39.52 13.39
CA THR A 22 39.76 38.15 12.97
C THR A 22 40.98 37.64 13.73
N ARG A 23 40.86 36.44 14.31
CA ARG A 23 41.93 35.76 15.05
C ARG A 23 41.95 34.28 14.67
N THR A 24 43.16 33.73 14.60
CA THR A 24 43.36 32.28 14.48
C THR A 24 43.63 31.71 15.86
N TYR A 25 42.85 30.71 16.26
CA TYR A 25 42.99 30.02 17.53
C TYR A 25 43.70 28.68 17.31
N ASP A 26 44.75 28.44 18.08
CA ASP A 26 45.49 27.17 18.08
C ASP A 26 45.09 26.34 19.31
N PHE A 27 44.57 25.13 19.07
CA PHE A 27 44.10 24.21 20.08
C PHE A 27 45.03 23.00 20.27
N ARG A 28 46.26 23.05 19.75
CA ARG A 28 47.27 22.02 20.05
C ARG A 28 47.53 21.94 21.55
N GLY A 29 47.60 20.71 22.07
CA GLY A 29 47.76 20.43 23.51
C GLY A 29 46.51 20.65 24.37
N LYS A 30 45.39 21.13 23.81
CA LYS A 30 44.13 21.31 24.53
C LYS A 30 43.15 20.17 24.21
N LYS A 31 42.30 19.84 25.20
CA LYS A 31 41.15 18.96 25.01
C LYS A 31 39.96 19.83 24.61
N VAL A 32 39.32 19.50 23.50
CA VAL A 32 38.13 20.18 22.99
C VAL A 32 37.08 19.14 22.63
N VAL A 33 35.82 19.45 22.88
CA VAL A 33 34.67 18.66 22.44
C VAL A 33 33.83 19.57 21.55
N VAL A 34 33.45 19.07 20.38
CA VAL A 34 32.58 19.79 19.45
C VAL A 34 31.27 19.02 19.38
N VAL A 35 30.21 19.58 19.93
CA VAL A 35 28.85 19.01 19.85
C VAL A 35 28.12 19.70 18.71
N MET A 36 27.53 18.91 17.81
CA MET A 36 26.91 19.41 16.60
C MET A 36 25.55 18.73 16.45
N ALA A 37 24.53 19.53 16.17
CA ALA A 37 23.20 19.06 15.79
C ALA A 37 22.86 19.68 14.44
N GLY A 38 22.24 18.91 13.56
CA GLY A 38 21.95 19.33 12.21
C GLY A 38 20.81 18.53 11.61
N ASN A 39 20.17 19.12 10.61
CA ASN A 39 19.14 18.45 9.84
C ASN A 39 19.79 17.41 8.89
N PRO A 40 19.19 16.22 8.69
CA PRO A 40 19.66 15.26 7.68
C PRO A 40 19.67 15.79 6.24
N TYR A 41 19.08 16.95 5.94
CA TYR A 41 19.15 17.60 4.64
C TYR A 41 19.80 18.99 4.70
N THR A 42 20.48 19.36 3.60
CA THR A 42 21.05 20.70 3.38
C THR A 42 19.98 21.72 3.04
N GLU A 43 20.35 23.01 2.97
CA GLU A 43 19.47 24.09 2.47
C GLU A 43 18.99 23.84 1.03
N SER A 44 19.77 23.12 0.22
CA SER A 44 19.40 22.67 -1.13
C SER A 44 18.49 21.44 -1.15
N GLY A 45 18.18 20.83 0.00
CA GLY A 45 17.33 19.64 0.10
C GLY A 45 18.03 18.33 -0.27
N GLU A 46 19.36 18.32 -0.34
CA GLU A 46 20.17 17.12 -0.55
C GLU A 46 20.51 16.46 0.80
N LYS A 47 20.73 15.14 0.80
CA LYS A 47 21.15 14.44 2.03
C LYS A 47 22.48 15.00 2.52
N PHE A 48 22.49 15.45 3.77
CA PHE A 48 23.68 15.94 4.43
C PHE A 48 24.69 14.81 4.62
N LYS A 49 25.94 15.02 4.22
CA LYS A 49 27.03 14.04 4.36
C LYS A 49 28.11 14.58 5.30
N ILE A 50 28.47 13.77 6.29
CA ILE A 50 29.60 14.05 7.18
C ILE A 50 30.86 13.46 6.51
N PRO A 51 31.93 14.25 6.31
CA PRO A 51 33.20 13.73 5.81
C PRO A 51 33.77 12.62 6.70
N ASP A 52 34.34 11.58 6.10
CA ASP A 52 34.82 10.38 6.81
C ASP A 52 35.81 10.69 7.95
N MET A 53 36.67 11.71 7.77
CA MET A 53 37.61 12.14 8.81
C MET A 53 36.93 12.64 10.09
N LEU A 54 35.74 13.24 9.96
CA LEU A 54 34.92 13.65 11.10
C LEU A 54 34.12 12.46 11.64
N ALA A 55 33.54 11.65 10.76
CA ALA A 55 32.72 10.50 11.16
C ALA A 55 33.51 9.49 11.99
N ASN A 56 34.74 9.17 11.59
CA ASN A 56 35.61 8.21 12.32
C ASN A 56 36.07 8.71 13.70
N ARG A 57 35.85 9.99 14.04
CA ARG A 57 36.28 10.62 15.29
C ARG A 57 35.12 11.23 16.07
N ALA A 58 33.89 11.05 15.60
CA ALA A 58 32.70 11.62 16.20
C ALA A 58 31.75 10.51 16.62
N ASP A 59 31.32 10.55 17.88
CA ASP A 59 30.16 9.77 18.29
C ASP A 59 28.93 10.38 17.61
N THR A 60 28.37 9.65 16.65
CA THR A 60 27.19 10.10 15.90
C THR A 60 25.96 9.48 16.51
N TYR A 61 25.02 10.34 16.81
CA TYR A 61 23.83 10.03 17.59
C TYR A 61 22.61 10.50 16.81
N ASN A 62 21.70 9.59 16.48
CA ASN A 62 20.39 10.01 16.01
C ASN A 62 19.60 10.49 17.23
N LEU A 63 19.40 11.81 17.32
CA LEU A 63 18.62 12.40 18.40
C LEU A 63 17.23 11.77 18.49
N GLY A 64 16.65 11.30 17.38
CA GLY A 64 15.38 10.56 17.35
C GLY A 64 15.39 9.20 18.10
N GLU A 65 16.51 8.48 18.08
CA GLU A 65 16.63 7.11 18.62
C GLU A 65 17.08 7.09 20.09
N ILE A 66 17.80 8.11 20.55
CA ILE A 66 18.29 8.24 21.94
C ILE A 66 17.18 8.69 22.90
N ILE A 67 16.04 9.09 22.34
CA ILE A 67 14.86 9.54 23.08
C ILE A 67 14.19 8.42 23.89
N GLY A 68 14.62 7.16 23.79
CA GLY A 68 14.01 6.03 24.51
C GLY A 68 13.77 6.24 26.02
N GLY A 69 14.62 7.00 26.71
CA GLY A 69 14.44 7.37 28.14
C GLY A 69 13.96 8.80 28.39
N SER A 70 13.86 9.64 27.35
CA SER A 70 13.54 11.08 27.45
C SER A 70 12.38 11.50 26.52
N ARG A 71 11.59 10.53 26.03
CA ARG A 71 10.46 10.77 25.12
C ARG A 71 9.48 11.77 25.67
N ASP A 72 9.08 11.62 26.92
CA ASP A 72 8.09 12.51 27.52
C ASP A 72 8.64 13.95 27.62
N ALA A 73 9.92 14.10 27.95
CA ALA A 73 10.58 15.41 27.97
C ALA A 73 10.70 16.04 26.57
N PHE A 74 10.97 15.24 25.54
CA PHE A 74 11.03 15.70 24.15
C PHE A 74 9.64 16.08 23.60
N VAL A 75 8.60 15.31 23.93
CA VAL A 75 7.22 15.64 23.56
C VAL A 75 6.80 16.94 24.27
N MET A 76 7.16 17.08 25.54
CA MET A 76 6.88 18.27 26.35
C MET A 76 7.56 19.53 25.80
N SER A 77 8.80 19.42 25.33
CA SER A 77 9.57 20.58 24.86
C SER A 77 8.93 21.29 23.66
N TYR A 78 8.09 20.61 22.87
CA TYR A 78 7.32 21.26 21.80
C TYR A 78 6.27 22.22 22.34
N LEU A 79 5.60 21.86 23.44
CA LEU A 79 4.62 22.73 24.09
C LEU A 79 5.32 23.89 24.80
N GLU A 80 6.42 23.61 25.52
CA GLU A 80 7.19 24.64 26.21
C GLU A 80 7.74 25.70 25.24
N ASN A 81 8.23 25.27 24.07
CA ASN A 81 8.81 26.18 23.09
C ASN A 81 7.77 27.09 22.42
N CYS A 82 6.52 26.65 22.31
CA CYS A 82 5.49 27.40 21.60
C CYS A 82 4.66 28.34 22.49
N LEU A 83 4.82 28.30 23.82
CA LEU A 83 4.01 29.11 24.74
C LEU A 83 4.12 30.60 24.43
N THR A 84 5.34 31.10 24.22
CA THR A 84 5.61 32.52 23.93
C THR A 84 5.13 32.95 22.54
N SER A 85 4.81 31.99 21.67
CA SER A 85 4.26 32.28 20.34
C SER A 85 2.75 32.47 20.36
N ASN A 86 2.05 31.99 21.39
CA ASN A 86 0.60 32.14 21.50
C ASN A 86 0.23 33.28 22.48
N PRO A 87 -0.54 34.31 22.06
CA PRO A 87 -0.88 35.45 22.92
C PRO A 87 -1.61 35.10 24.23
N VAL A 88 -2.36 34.00 24.27
CA VAL A 88 -3.07 33.53 25.47
C VAL A 88 -2.11 32.89 26.46
N LEU A 89 -1.12 32.13 25.97
CA LEU A 89 -0.18 31.38 26.79
C LEU A 89 1.12 32.15 27.13
N ASP A 90 1.44 33.22 26.42
CA ASP A 90 2.64 34.03 26.68
C ASP A 90 2.69 34.57 28.13
N LYS A 91 1.52 34.94 28.68
CA LYS A 91 1.38 35.36 30.08
C LYS A 91 1.73 34.26 31.08
N LEU A 92 1.49 33.00 30.73
CA LEU A 92 1.81 31.83 31.55
C LEU A 92 3.31 31.58 31.54
N ALA A 93 3.92 31.61 30.34
CA ALA A 93 5.35 31.40 30.13
C ALA A 93 6.21 32.41 30.90
N ALA A 94 5.77 33.67 30.96
CA ALA A 94 6.50 34.73 31.65
C ALA A 94 6.43 34.64 33.19
N ARG A 95 5.52 33.85 33.77
CA ARG A 95 5.25 33.86 35.22
C ARG A 95 5.85 32.68 35.98
N SER A 96 5.45 31.45 35.68
CA SER A 96 5.91 30.27 36.43
C SER A 96 5.92 29.01 35.57
N GLN A 97 7.03 28.28 35.62
CA GLN A 97 7.16 26.97 34.98
C GLN A 97 6.24 25.93 35.62
N LYS A 98 5.96 26.06 36.93
CA LYS A 98 5.07 25.15 37.64
C LYS A 98 3.63 25.29 37.14
N ASP A 99 3.23 26.51 36.83
CA ASP A 99 1.91 26.82 36.29
C ASP A 99 1.75 26.24 34.88
N VAL A 100 2.80 26.27 34.06
CA VAL A 100 2.83 25.58 32.75
C VAL A 100 2.53 24.10 32.90
N TYR A 101 3.28 23.39 33.76
CA TYR A 101 3.04 21.95 33.98
C TYR A 101 1.68 21.67 34.63
N GLY A 102 1.19 22.58 35.49
CA GLY A 102 -0.17 22.54 36.03
C GLY A 102 -1.22 22.56 34.91
N LEU A 103 -1.14 23.55 34.03
CA LEU A 103 -2.05 23.72 32.90
C LEU A 103 -2.02 22.53 31.95
N ILE A 104 -0.83 22.02 31.62
CA ILE A 104 -0.67 20.86 30.73
C ILE A 104 -1.37 19.64 31.34
N ARG A 105 -1.18 19.36 32.63
CA ARG A 105 -1.88 18.24 33.30
C ARG A 105 -3.39 18.43 33.31
N MET A 106 -3.89 19.65 33.54
CA MET A 106 -5.32 19.94 33.48
C MET A 106 -5.88 19.72 32.06
N ALA A 107 -5.14 20.11 31.02
CA ALA A 107 -5.54 19.90 29.64
C ALA A 107 -5.52 18.42 29.21
N GLU A 108 -4.66 17.60 29.80
CA GLU A 108 -4.59 16.14 29.58
C GLU A 108 -5.66 15.35 30.33
N THR A 109 -5.96 15.73 31.58
CA THR A 109 -6.79 14.92 32.49
C THR A 109 -8.22 15.44 32.67
N ASP A 110 -8.54 16.61 32.12
CA ASP A 110 -9.80 17.33 32.35
C ASP A 110 -10.12 17.56 33.84
N SER A 111 -9.11 17.43 34.71
CA SER A 111 -9.26 17.55 36.17
C SER A 111 -8.36 18.66 36.71
N ALA A 112 -8.93 19.45 37.62
CA ALA A 112 -8.20 20.47 38.39
C ALA A 112 -7.57 19.89 39.67
N GLU A 113 -7.77 18.60 39.96
CA GLU A 113 -7.31 18.00 41.22
C GLU A 113 -5.79 18.04 41.36
N GLY A 114 -5.31 18.62 42.45
CA GLY A 114 -3.88 18.70 42.78
C GLY A 114 -3.09 19.78 42.02
N VAL A 115 -3.75 20.63 41.23
CA VAL A 115 -3.10 21.74 40.53
C VAL A 115 -3.35 23.06 41.27
N ASN A 116 -2.28 23.65 41.78
CA ASN A 116 -2.30 24.98 42.40
C ASN A 116 -1.41 25.93 41.58
N PHE A 117 -2.05 26.92 40.95
CA PHE A 117 -1.35 27.98 40.22
C PHE A 117 -0.70 28.99 41.18
N GLU A 118 0.52 29.40 40.89
CA GLU A 118 1.24 30.47 41.58
C GLU A 118 0.80 31.85 41.07
N GLY A 119 0.43 31.92 39.78
CA GLY A 119 -0.18 33.08 39.17
C GLY A 119 -1.65 33.26 39.56
N ASN A 120 -2.07 34.53 39.66
CA ASN A 120 -3.47 34.88 39.85
C ASN A 120 -4.17 34.97 38.49
N TYR A 121 -4.81 33.87 38.07
CA TYR A 121 -5.57 33.77 36.83
C TYR A 121 -7.06 33.64 37.14
N SER A 122 -7.91 34.41 36.46
CA SER A 122 -9.35 34.23 36.57
C SER A 122 -9.78 32.87 36.01
N LEU A 123 -10.93 32.34 36.45
CA LEU A 123 -11.47 31.07 35.93
C LEU A 123 -11.69 31.13 34.41
N ILE A 124 -12.05 32.31 33.88
CA ILE A 124 -12.25 32.53 32.44
C ILE A 124 -10.91 32.39 31.70
N GLU A 125 -9.87 33.07 32.17
CA GLU A 125 -8.52 32.96 31.58
C GLU A 125 -7.98 31.52 31.67
N GLN A 126 -8.18 30.84 32.80
CA GLN A 126 -7.75 29.44 32.96
C GLN A 126 -8.43 28.53 31.93
N ASN A 127 -9.75 28.61 31.78
CA ASN A 127 -10.48 27.81 30.80
C ASN A 127 -10.04 28.10 29.36
N GLU A 128 -9.76 29.36 29.05
CA GLU A 128 -9.22 29.77 27.75
C GLU A 128 -7.84 29.14 27.49
N MET A 129 -6.93 29.24 28.47
CA MET A 129 -5.60 28.64 28.42
C MET A 129 -5.65 27.12 28.27
N ILE A 130 -6.52 26.43 29.00
CA ILE A 130 -6.71 24.97 28.91
C ILE A 130 -7.19 24.58 27.52
N THR A 131 -8.16 25.32 26.97
CA THR A 131 -8.72 25.05 25.64
C THR A 131 -7.66 25.22 24.55
N VAL A 132 -6.88 26.31 24.60
CA VAL A 132 -5.75 26.53 23.68
C VAL A 132 -4.71 25.43 23.83
N MET A 133 -4.33 25.08 25.06
CA MET A 133 -3.34 24.03 25.34
C MET A 133 -3.76 22.68 24.74
N ARG A 134 -5.02 22.29 24.90
CA ARG A 134 -5.55 21.04 24.31
C ARG A 134 -5.42 21.03 22.78
N LYS A 135 -5.71 22.15 22.12
CA LYS A 135 -5.53 22.28 20.66
C LYS A 135 -4.06 22.20 20.28
N LEU A 136 -3.16 22.82 21.06
CA LEU A 136 -1.72 22.73 20.83
C LEU A 136 -1.18 21.31 21.05
N MET A 137 -1.75 20.52 21.96
CA MET A 137 -1.41 19.10 22.09
C MET A 137 -1.73 18.33 20.80
N ARG A 138 -2.89 18.60 20.19
CA ARG A 138 -3.23 18.01 18.88
C ARG A 138 -2.25 18.44 17.79
N VAL A 139 -1.90 19.73 17.72
CA VAL A 139 -0.89 20.24 16.77
C VAL A 139 0.46 19.55 16.99
N ARG A 140 0.92 19.47 18.24
CA ARG A 140 2.16 18.78 18.63
C ARG A 140 2.17 17.35 18.12
N ASP A 141 1.10 16.59 18.32
CA ASP A 141 1.04 15.19 17.91
C ASP A 141 1.18 15.02 16.40
N VAL A 142 0.58 15.92 15.60
CA VAL A 142 0.75 15.93 14.15
C VAL A 142 2.19 16.32 13.77
N VAL A 143 2.74 17.38 14.36
CA VAL A 143 4.11 17.84 14.10
C VAL A 143 5.13 16.75 14.43
N LEU A 144 4.95 16.03 15.54
CA LEU A 144 5.80 14.91 15.93
C LEU A 144 5.73 13.76 14.93
N LYS A 145 4.53 13.35 14.48
CA LYS A 145 4.39 12.32 13.43
C LYS A 145 5.09 12.71 12.14
N VAL A 146 4.99 13.98 11.74
CA VAL A 146 5.71 14.52 10.57
C VAL A 146 7.22 14.46 10.79
N ASN A 147 7.71 14.79 11.98
CA ASN A 147 9.13 14.70 12.30
C ASN A 147 9.66 13.26 12.28
N GLU A 148 8.92 12.32 12.87
CA GLU A 148 9.26 10.90 12.86
C GLU A 148 9.36 10.37 11.42
N GLU A 149 8.38 10.69 10.58
CA GLU A 149 8.39 10.30 9.17
C GLU A 149 9.52 10.97 8.39
N TYR A 150 9.81 12.25 8.65
CA TYR A 150 10.92 12.97 8.04
C TYR A 150 12.26 12.29 8.31
N ILE A 151 12.52 11.93 9.57
CA ILE A 151 13.74 11.23 9.98
C ILE A 151 13.80 9.83 9.37
N ARG A 152 12.69 9.07 9.42
CA ARG A 152 12.58 7.73 8.83
C ARG A 152 12.85 7.75 7.33
N SER A 153 12.20 8.67 6.62
CA SER A 153 12.41 8.88 5.20
C SER A 153 13.85 9.26 4.90
N ALA A 154 14.46 10.17 5.67
CA ALA A 154 15.85 10.56 5.46
C ALA A 154 16.85 9.41 5.57
N GLY A 155 16.66 8.55 6.57
CA GLY A 155 17.50 7.37 6.84
C GLY A 155 17.32 6.23 5.82
N THR A 156 16.25 6.24 5.03
CA THR A 156 16.00 5.19 4.02
C THR A 156 16.88 5.41 2.77
N SER A 157 17.59 4.35 2.34
CA SER A 157 18.35 4.36 1.09
C SER A 157 17.41 4.36 -0.11
N ASP A 158 17.77 5.11 -1.16
CA ASP A 158 16.90 5.33 -2.32
C ASP A 158 16.63 4.03 -3.10
N ASP A 159 17.56 3.07 -3.06
CA ASP A 159 17.45 1.77 -3.74
C ASP A 159 16.40 0.84 -3.12
N TYR A 160 16.11 1.01 -1.83
CA TYR A 160 15.18 0.16 -1.08
C TYR A 160 13.87 0.90 -0.74
N ARG A 161 13.63 2.08 -1.33
CA ARG A 161 12.40 2.84 -1.09
C ARG A 161 11.20 2.19 -1.77
N THR A 162 10.14 2.05 -1.01
CA THR A 162 8.81 1.64 -1.51
C THR A 162 7.93 2.83 -1.89
N GLU A 163 8.31 4.04 -1.48
CA GLU A 163 7.55 5.28 -1.69
C GLU A 163 8.51 6.47 -1.90
N PRO A 164 8.04 7.58 -2.53
CA PRO A 164 8.85 8.78 -2.71
C PRO A 164 9.39 9.35 -1.40
N ALA A 165 10.52 10.06 -1.47
CA ALA A 165 11.10 10.69 -0.29
C ALA A 165 10.17 11.76 0.31
N PHE A 166 9.86 11.58 1.60
CA PHE A 166 9.19 12.59 2.42
C PHE A 166 10.21 13.63 2.92
N LYS A 167 9.87 14.91 2.74
CA LYS A 167 10.72 16.09 2.92
C LYS A 167 10.07 17.18 3.78
N LEU A 168 8.78 17.09 4.11
CA LEU A 168 8.13 18.02 5.03
C LEU A 168 8.67 17.80 6.45
N GLN A 169 8.90 18.91 7.16
CA GLN A 169 9.55 18.89 8.47
C GLN A 169 8.55 19.10 9.61
N GLY A 170 8.76 18.40 10.72
CA GLY A 170 8.04 18.57 11.98
C GLY A 170 8.88 19.29 13.03
N SER A 171 9.15 20.58 12.83
CA SER A 171 10.06 21.33 13.72
C SER A 171 9.32 22.21 14.73
N TYR A 172 10.04 22.68 15.77
CA TYR A 172 9.57 23.73 16.68
C TYR A 172 9.09 24.98 15.92
N ARG A 173 9.69 25.30 14.77
CA ARG A 173 9.26 26.44 13.95
C ARG A 173 7.87 26.21 13.36
N ASN A 174 7.55 24.99 12.94
CA ASN A 174 6.22 24.64 12.46
C ASN A 174 5.22 24.76 13.61
N MET A 175 5.57 24.23 14.78
CA MET A 175 4.75 24.34 15.99
C MET A 175 4.46 25.80 16.34
N ASN A 176 5.47 26.66 16.39
CA ASN A 176 5.32 28.07 16.76
C ASN A 176 4.45 28.85 15.75
N ARG A 177 4.65 28.65 14.44
CA ARG A 177 3.83 29.28 13.39
C ARG A 177 2.35 28.89 13.48
N ILE A 178 2.08 27.62 13.80
CA ILE A 178 0.69 27.16 13.99
C ILE A 178 0.14 27.75 15.29
N ALA A 179 0.92 27.70 16.38
CA ALA A 179 0.53 28.19 17.69
C ALA A 179 0.14 29.68 17.70
N GLU A 180 0.81 30.52 16.91
CA GLU A 180 0.47 31.95 16.72
C GLU A 180 -0.99 32.18 16.29
N ARG A 181 -1.59 31.21 15.61
CA ARG A 181 -2.92 31.32 15.00
C ARG A 181 -3.99 30.49 15.73
N VAL A 182 -3.62 29.72 16.73
CA VAL A 182 -4.57 28.92 17.53
C VAL A 182 -5.30 29.82 18.52
N VAL A 183 -6.63 29.75 18.50
CA VAL A 183 -7.52 30.49 19.40
C VAL A 183 -8.50 29.54 20.09
N ALA A 184 -8.97 29.90 21.29
CA ALA A 184 -9.84 29.02 22.09
C ALA A 184 -11.19 28.72 21.43
N VAL A 185 -11.74 29.69 20.67
CA VAL A 185 -13.06 29.58 20.02
C VAL A 185 -13.04 28.62 18.82
N MET A 186 -11.86 28.26 18.31
CA MET A 186 -11.70 27.41 17.14
C MET A 186 -12.32 26.03 17.38
N ASN A 187 -13.04 25.49 16.39
CA ASN A 187 -13.51 24.10 16.45
C ASN A 187 -12.41 23.12 15.97
N ASP A 188 -12.69 21.82 15.98
CA ASP A 188 -11.69 20.81 15.62
C ASP A 188 -11.39 20.80 14.11
N ASP A 189 -12.40 21.03 13.26
CA ASP A 189 -12.23 21.10 11.80
C ASP A 189 -11.38 22.31 11.38
N GLU A 190 -11.60 23.47 12.01
CA GLU A 190 -10.82 24.69 11.80
C GLU A 190 -9.36 24.51 12.24
N LEU A 191 -9.13 23.75 13.32
CA LEU A 191 -7.79 23.41 13.77
C LEU A 191 -7.07 22.50 12.76
N GLU A 192 -7.75 21.47 12.26
CA GLU A 192 -7.20 20.57 11.24
C GLU A 192 -6.91 21.32 9.92
N GLU A 193 -7.79 22.22 9.48
CA GLU A 193 -7.54 23.03 8.28
C GLU A 193 -6.38 24.02 8.50
N LEU A 194 -6.20 24.55 9.71
CA LEU A 194 -5.05 25.39 10.05
C LEU A 194 -3.73 24.61 9.91
N ILE A 195 -3.68 23.39 10.46
CA ILE A 195 -2.51 22.50 10.36
C ILE A 195 -2.25 22.16 8.90
N LEU A 196 -3.29 21.74 8.16
CA LEU A 196 -3.20 21.37 6.74
C LEU A 196 -2.72 22.56 5.90
N THR A 197 -3.23 23.77 6.14
CA THR A 197 -2.82 24.98 5.44
C THR A 197 -1.35 25.29 5.68
N ASN A 198 -0.86 25.14 6.92
CA ASN A 198 0.57 25.34 7.20
C ASN A 198 1.43 24.37 6.36
N TYR A 199 1.10 23.08 6.38
CA TYR A 199 1.87 22.07 5.64
C TYR A 199 1.71 22.15 4.12
N ARG A 200 0.55 22.62 3.63
CA ARG A 200 0.33 22.94 2.22
C ARG A 200 1.27 24.05 1.76
N ASN A 201 1.44 25.10 2.56
CA ASN A 201 2.38 26.20 2.26
C ASN A 201 3.83 25.71 2.28
N ASP A 202 4.20 24.89 3.27
CA ASP A 202 5.55 24.30 3.31
C ASP A 202 5.80 23.40 2.08
N ALA A 203 4.81 22.61 1.65
CA ALA A 203 4.92 21.72 0.48
C ALA A 203 5.10 22.49 -0.84
N GLN A 204 4.51 23.68 -0.99
CA GLN A 204 4.68 24.51 -2.18
C GLN A 204 6.16 24.89 -2.42
N THR A 205 6.95 25.01 -1.35
CA THR A 205 8.38 25.33 -1.47
C THR A 205 9.22 24.18 -2.04
N LEU A 206 8.71 22.95 -2.03
CA LEU A 206 9.45 21.78 -2.52
C LEU A 206 9.57 21.75 -4.05
N THR A 207 8.71 22.50 -4.78
CA THR A 207 8.58 22.50 -6.25
C THR A 207 8.30 21.11 -6.84
N THR A 208 9.29 20.23 -6.84
CA THR A 208 9.22 18.82 -7.21
C THR A 208 8.84 17.96 -6.01
N GLY A 209 7.87 17.06 -6.20
CA GLY A 209 7.38 16.19 -5.12
C GLY A 209 6.45 16.87 -4.12
N MET A 210 5.91 18.05 -4.44
CA MET A 210 4.84 18.70 -3.64
C MET A 210 3.65 17.75 -3.44
N GLU A 211 3.13 17.18 -4.53
CA GLU A 211 1.96 16.29 -4.52
C GLU A 211 2.19 15.07 -3.62
N SER A 212 3.30 14.35 -3.84
CA SER A 212 3.62 13.14 -3.06
C SER A 212 3.81 13.46 -1.57
N ASN A 213 4.47 14.57 -1.25
CA ASN A 213 4.69 14.99 0.14
C ASN A 213 3.38 15.40 0.83
N LEU A 214 2.51 16.12 0.14
CA LEU A 214 1.23 16.54 0.70
C LEU A 214 0.29 15.35 0.93
N LEU A 215 0.23 14.40 -0.01
CA LEU A 215 -0.54 13.16 0.16
C LEU A 215 -0.02 12.30 1.30
N LYS A 216 1.31 12.14 1.42
CA LYS A 216 1.93 11.44 2.55
C LYS A 216 1.63 12.14 3.89
N PHE A 217 1.68 13.47 3.92
CA PHE A 217 1.31 14.24 5.10
C PHE A 217 -0.16 13.99 5.50
N LYS A 218 -1.09 14.06 4.54
CA LYS A 218 -2.51 13.78 4.78
C LYS A 218 -2.74 12.35 5.28
N GLN A 219 -2.00 11.38 4.77
CA GLN A 219 -1.99 10.01 5.27
C GLN A 219 -1.59 9.95 6.76
N LEU A 220 -0.52 10.66 7.15
CA LEU A 220 -0.04 10.71 8.54
C LEU A 220 -1.01 11.43 9.49
N ALA A 221 -1.63 12.51 9.00
CA ALA A 221 -2.59 13.30 9.76
C ALA A 221 -3.95 12.59 9.91
N GLY A 222 -4.25 11.61 9.04
CA GLY A 222 -5.50 10.86 9.04
C GLY A 222 -6.64 11.55 8.28
N CYS A 223 -6.33 12.48 7.38
CA CYS A 223 -7.30 13.30 6.64
C CYS A 223 -7.27 13.07 5.12
N LEU A 224 -6.81 11.89 4.70
CA LEU A 224 -6.73 11.50 3.29
C LEU A 224 -8.11 11.10 2.76
N SER A 225 -8.56 11.70 1.66
CA SER A 225 -9.81 11.29 1.01
C SER A 225 -9.64 9.97 0.25
N PRO A 226 -10.73 9.25 -0.12
CA PRO A 226 -10.63 8.03 -0.92
C PRO A 226 -9.93 8.24 -2.27
N ASP A 227 -10.21 9.35 -2.96
CA ASP A 227 -9.57 9.68 -4.23
C ASP A 227 -8.08 9.99 -4.05
N GLU A 228 -7.73 10.68 -2.96
CA GLU A 228 -6.34 10.99 -2.61
C GLU A 228 -5.56 9.74 -2.20
N ALA A 229 -6.21 8.79 -1.54
CA ALA A 229 -5.63 7.49 -1.20
C ALA A 229 -5.29 6.69 -2.47
N GLN A 230 -6.23 6.63 -3.42
CA GLN A 230 -5.96 5.98 -4.72
C GLN A 230 -4.81 6.67 -5.45
N ARG A 231 -4.79 8.01 -5.46
CA ARG A 231 -3.72 8.79 -6.09
C ARG A 231 -2.36 8.52 -5.43
N TRP A 232 -2.32 8.40 -4.11
CA TRP A 232 -1.11 8.07 -3.36
C TRP A 232 -0.59 6.66 -3.71
N GLU A 233 -1.47 5.67 -3.83
CA GLU A 233 -1.12 4.32 -4.25
C GLU A 233 -0.53 4.29 -5.67
N ASP A 234 -1.14 5.03 -6.60
CA ASP A 234 -0.66 5.13 -7.99
C ASP A 234 0.75 5.75 -8.06
N ILE A 235 0.99 6.79 -7.25
CA ILE A 235 2.31 7.42 -7.12
C ILE A 235 3.32 6.42 -6.58
N CYS A 236 2.99 5.67 -5.53
CA CYS A 236 3.87 4.65 -4.96
C CYS A 236 4.19 3.54 -5.96
N ARG A 237 3.19 3.05 -6.70
CA ARG A 237 3.37 2.03 -7.73
C ARG A 237 4.30 2.50 -8.85
N THR A 238 4.07 3.71 -9.34
CA THR A 238 4.91 4.33 -10.38
C THR A 238 6.33 4.54 -9.88
N PHE A 239 6.49 4.99 -8.63
CA PHE A 239 7.79 5.16 -8.00
C PHE A 239 8.56 3.84 -7.90
N GLN A 240 7.94 2.77 -7.42
CA GLN A 240 8.57 1.45 -7.34
C GLN A 240 8.98 0.92 -8.71
N ARG A 241 8.14 1.09 -9.74
CA ARG A 241 8.48 0.75 -11.13
C ARG A 241 9.72 1.52 -11.59
N ASN A 242 9.79 2.81 -11.31
CA ASN A 242 10.93 3.65 -11.66
C ASN A 242 12.21 3.27 -10.89
N VAL A 243 12.10 2.89 -9.62
CA VAL A 243 13.25 2.41 -8.82
C VAL A 243 13.81 1.11 -9.40
N ARG A 244 12.95 0.15 -9.77
CA ARG A 244 13.38 -1.10 -10.46
C ARG A 244 14.13 -0.81 -11.77
N LEU A 245 13.74 0.27 -12.47
CA LEU A 245 14.36 0.71 -13.72
C LEU A 245 15.68 1.48 -13.54
N ARG A 246 15.94 2.09 -12.38
CA ARG A 246 17.13 2.95 -12.15
C ARG A 246 18.48 2.22 -12.21
N GLY A 247 18.49 0.89 -12.18
CA GLY A 247 19.70 0.07 -12.33
C GLY A 247 19.97 -0.39 -13.78
N VAL A 248 19.11 -0.04 -14.73
CA VAL A 248 19.24 -0.37 -16.15
C VAL A 248 19.88 0.84 -16.84
N GLY A 249 21.11 0.71 -17.32
CA GLY A 249 21.73 1.78 -18.13
C GLY A 249 20.90 2.08 -19.38
N GLU A 250 20.97 3.30 -19.90
CA GLU A 250 20.24 3.72 -21.12
C GLU A 250 20.48 2.81 -22.34
N ASP A 251 21.55 1.99 -22.34
CA ASP A 251 21.90 1.03 -23.39
C ASP A 251 21.43 -0.42 -23.16
N ASP A 252 20.87 -0.76 -21.99
CA ASP A 252 20.55 -2.15 -21.67
C ASP A 252 19.13 -2.55 -22.06
N LYS A 253 18.98 -3.04 -23.30
CA LYS A 253 17.76 -3.68 -23.82
C LYS A 253 17.24 -4.81 -22.93
N VAL A 254 18.12 -5.41 -22.13
CA VAL A 254 17.80 -6.43 -21.12
C VAL A 254 16.91 -5.87 -20.00
N GLY A 255 17.11 -4.63 -19.59
CA GLY A 255 16.29 -4.05 -18.53
C GLY A 255 14.87 -3.66 -18.97
N LEU A 256 14.67 -3.36 -20.26
CA LEU A 256 13.35 -3.29 -20.89
C LEU A 256 12.64 -4.65 -20.85
N VAL A 257 13.34 -5.74 -21.17
CA VAL A 257 12.78 -7.10 -21.08
C VAL A 257 12.45 -7.47 -19.63
N ILE A 258 13.31 -7.13 -18.67
CA ILE A 258 13.04 -7.36 -17.23
C ILE A 258 11.85 -6.52 -16.75
N THR A 259 11.66 -5.31 -17.28
CA THR A 259 10.47 -4.52 -16.94
C THR A 259 9.19 -5.10 -17.51
N GLU A 260 9.24 -5.65 -18.72
CA GLU A 260 8.10 -6.34 -19.32
C GLU A 260 7.81 -7.69 -18.63
N LEU A 261 8.83 -8.40 -18.15
CA LEU A 261 8.63 -9.60 -17.33
C LEU A 261 8.09 -9.25 -15.93
N GLY A 262 8.52 -8.13 -15.34
CA GLY A 262 7.99 -7.62 -14.09
C GLY A 262 6.55 -7.12 -14.20
N SER A 263 6.21 -6.43 -15.29
CA SER A 263 4.83 -6.01 -15.59
C SER A 263 3.92 -7.22 -15.84
N LEU A 264 4.46 -8.29 -16.45
CA LEU A 264 3.78 -9.57 -16.63
C LEU A 264 3.53 -10.27 -15.28
N ALA A 265 4.49 -10.27 -14.36
CA ALA A 265 4.30 -10.79 -13.00
C ALA A 265 3.24 -10.00 -12.22
N ASP A 266 3.26 -8.67 -12.30
CA ASP A 266 2.27 -7.79 -11.66
C ASP A 266 0.87 -8.00 -12.27
N GLY A 267 0.78 -8.18 -13.58
CA GLY A 267 -0.47 -8.52 -14.28
C GLY A 267 -1.04 -9.87 -13.88
N LEU A 268 -0.19 -10.90 -13.73
CA LEU A 268 -0.61 -12.21 -13.23
C LEU A 268 -1.09 -12.16 -11.77
N ASP A 269 -0.46 -11.34 -10.92
CA ASP A 269 -0.92 -11.15 -9.53
C ASP A 269 -2.26 -10.40 -9.48
N ALA A 270 -2.47 -9.41 -10.35
CA ALA A 270 -3.75 -8.72 -10.49
C ALA A 270 -4.87 -9.68 -10.95
N ILE A 271 -4.58 -10.56 -11.91
CA ILE A 271 -5.52 -11.61 -12.35
C ILE A 271 -5.80 -12.58 -11.20
N ARG A 272 -4.79 -13.01 -10.45
CA ARG A 272 -4.95 -13.87 -9.27
C ARG A 272 -5.86 -13.24 -8.22
N LYS A 273 -5.68 -11.95 -7.92
CA LYS A 273 -6.53 -11.19 -6.97
C LYS A 273 -7.96 -11.01 -7.50
N ALA A 274 -8.13 -10.73 -8.79
CA ALA A 274 -9.44 -10.65 -9.43
C ALA A 274 -10.18 -12.00 -9.43
N LEU A 275 -9.47 -13.11 -9.65
CA LEU A 275 -10.03 -14.45 -9.57
C LEU A 275 -10.39 -14.82 -8.13
N GLY A 276 -9.52 -14.50 -7.16
CA GLY A 276 -9.76 -14.76 -5.74
C GLY A 276 -10.98 -14.01 -5.22
N SER A 277 -11.07 -12.70 -5.49
CA SER A 277 -12.25 -11.89 -5.13
C SER A 277 -13.52 -12.32 -5.87
N GLY A 278 -13.40 -12.76 -7.13
CA GLY A 278 -14.51 -13.34 -7.89
C GLY A 278 -15.02 -14.65 -7.30
N LEU A 279 -14.12 -15.51 -6.83
CA LEU A 279 -14.45 -16.79 -6.20
C LEU A 279 -15.05 -16.59 -4.80
N GLU A 280 -14.53 -15.64 -4.01
CA GLU A 280 -15.13 -15.24 -2.72
C GLU A 280 -16.54 -14.68 -2.88
N ARG A 281 -16.80 -13.87 -3.93
CA ARG A 281 -18.15 -13.38 -4.28
C ARG A 281 -19.10 -14.49 -4.74
N LEU A 282 -18.59 -15.56 -5.33
CA LEU A 282 -19.39 -16.72 -5.74
C LEU A 282 -19.71 -17.67 -4.56
N LEU A 283 -18.90 -17.63 -3.50
CA LEU A 283 -19.09 -18.42 -2.28
C LEU A 283 -19.89 -17.68 -1.20
N ALA A 284 -20.08 -16.36 -1.34
CA ALA A 284 -20.93 -15.56 -0.46
C ALA A 284 -22.43 -15.83 -0.73
N PRO A 285 -23.27 -16.04 0.30
CA PRO A 285 -24.71 -16.16 0.12
C PRO A 285 -25.31 -14.87 -0.47
N ALA A 286 -26.27 -15.04 -1.38
CA ALA A 286 -26.90 -13.98 -2.15
C ALA A 286 -27.85 -13.11 -1.30
N GLU A 287 -27.32 -12.31 -0.38
CA GLU A 287 -28.06 -11.25 0.31
C GLU A 287 -27.16 -10.01 0.49
N ALA A 288 -27.04 -9.19 -0.55
CA ALA A 288 -26.71 -7.78 -0.40
C ALA A 288 -27.32 -6.98 -1.57
N PRO A 289 -27.92 -5.80 -1.31
CA PRO A 289 -28.57 -4.99 -2.33
C PRO A 289 -27.56 -4.40 -3.32
N PRO A 290 -28.00 -3.99 -4.53
CA PRO A 290 -27.10 -3.54 -5.59
C PRO A 290 -26.51 -2.18 -5.21
N VAL A 291 -25.21 -2.17 -4.90
CA VAL A 291 -24.43 -0.92 -4.84
C VAL A 291 -24.00 -0.57 -6.25
N GLU A 292 -24.43 0.59 -6.75
CA GLU A 292 -23.97 1.15 -8.02
C GLU A 292 -22.44 1.28 -7.99
N SER A 293 -21.79 0.59 -8.92
CA SER A 293 -20.34 0.68 -9.11
C SER A 293 -20.03 1.95 -9.92
N PRO A 294 -19.05 2.80 -9.53
CA PRO A 294 -18.64 3.92 -10.36
C PRO A 294 -18.08 3.40 -11.70
N PRO A 295 -18.24 4.14 -12.80
CA PRO A 295 -17.80 3.67 -14.11
C PRO A 295 -16.27 3.57 -14.13
N LEU A 296 -15.77 2.34 -14.22
CA LEU A 296 -14.40 2.03 -14.63
C LEU A 296 -14.21 2.63 -16.04
N ARG A 297 -13.61 3.81 -16.10
CA ARG A 297 -13.15 4.42 -17.35
C ARG A 297 -11.83 3.75 -17.75
N ALA A 298 -11.92 2.48 -18.11
CA ALA A 298 -10.90 1.83 -18.92
C ALA A 298 -11.38 1.89 -20.37
N THR A 299 -10.66 2.62 -21.22
CA THR A 299 -10.89 2.62 -22.68
C THR A 299 -10.44 1.29 -23.23
N PHE A 300 -11.26 0.27 -23.08
CA PHE A 300 -11.20 -0.93 -23.90
C PHE A 300 -12.07 -0.71 -25.13
N GLY A 301 -11.59 -1.14 -26.30
CA GLY A 301 -12.36 -1.07 -27.53
C GLY A 301 -13.70 -1.84 -27.42
N PRO A 302 -14.72 -1.46 -28.20
CA PRO A 302 -16.06 -2.05 -28.11
C PRO A 302 -16.07 -3.58 -28.24
N GLU A 303 -15.14 -4.17 -29.00
CA GLU A 303 -14.98 -5.63 -29.13
C GLU A 303 -14.57 -6.33 -27.83
N ALA A 304 -13.70 -5.72 -27.02
CA ALA A 304 -13.26 -6.31 -25.76
C ALA A 304 -14.38 -6.26 -24.70
N LEU A 305 -15.23 -5.23 -24.75
CA LEU A 305 -16.41 -5.09 -23.90
C LEU A 305 -17.51 -6.10 -24.27
N ASP A 306 -17.69 -6.38 -25.56
CA ASP A 306 -18.62 -7.42 -26.01
C ASP A 306 -18.11 -8.83 -25.71
N ALA A 307 -16.81 -9.07 -25.84
CA ALA A 307 -16.19 -10.34 -25.46
C ALA A 307 -16.35 -10.63 -23.95
N MET A 308 -16.20 -9.61 -23.10
CA MET A 308 -16.43 -9.74 -21.66
C MET A 308 -17.90 -9.96 -21.31
N LYS A 309 -18.84 -9.32 -22.01
CA LYS A 309 -20.28 -9.56 -21.81
C LYS A 309 -20.68 -10.97 -22.22
N GLN A 310 -20.23 -11.43 -23.39
CA GLN A 310 -20.48 -12.80 -23.87
C GLN A 310 -19.88 -13.85 -22.92
N PHE A 311 -18.72 -13.57 -22.34
CA PHE A 311 -18.12 -14.42 -21.32
C PHE A 311 -18.96 -14.47 -20.03
N ALA A 312 -19.42 -13.32 -19.54
CA ALA A 312 -20.27 -13.25 -18.34
C ALA A 312 -21.62 -13.94 -18.53
N ASP A 313 -22.24 -13.81 -19.70
CA ASP A 313 -23.51 -14.45 -20.03
C ASP A 313 -23.36 -15.97 -20.23
N GLY A 314 -22.25 -16.41 -20.84
CA GLY A 314 -21.90 -17.83 -20.96
C GLY A 314 -21.67 -18.51 -19.60
N LEU A 315 -21.02 -17.81 -18.65
CA LEU A 315 -20.81 -18.32 -17.30
C LEU A 315 -22.13 -18.46 -16.53
N ARG A 316 -23.03 -17.48 -16.66
CA ARG A 316 -24.36 -17.51 -16.03
C ARG A 316 -25.23 -18.65 -16.58
N ALA A 317 -25.20 -18.87 -17.88
CA ALA A 317 -25.95 -19.96 -18.51
C ALA A 317 -25.45 -21.34 -18.05
N ALA A 318 -24.13 -21.54 -18.00
CA ALA A 318 -23.53 -22.79 -17.55
C ALA A 318 -23.83 -23.10 -16.07
N LEU A 319 -23.83 -22.08 -15.21
CA LEU A 319 -24.15 -22.23 -13.78
C LEU A 319 -25.65 -22.49 -13.53
N ALA A 320 -26.54 -21.88 -14.32
CA ALA A 320 -27.98 -22.15 -14.25
C ALA A 320 -28.33 -23.60 -14.66
N GLU A 321 -27.60 -24.14 -15.64
CA GLU A 321 -27.74 -25.54 -16.08
C GLU A 321 -27.20 -26.52 -15.02
N GLN A 322 -26.11 -26.16 -14.34
CA GLN A 322 -25.55 -26.96 -13.26
C GLN A 322 -26.45 -26.97 -12.00
N ALA A 323 -27.08 -25.85 -11.67
CA ALA A 323 -28.04 -25.74 -10.56
C ALA A 323 -29.31 -26.59 -10.80
N LYS A 324 -29.82 -26.62 -12.04
CA LYS A 324 -30.92 -27.51 -12.44
C LYS A 324 -30.56 -28.99 -12.32
N ASN A 325 -29.33 -29.36 -12.69
CA ASN A 325 -28.85 -30.75 -12.62
C ASN A 325 -28.57 -31.24 -11.19
N LEU A 326 -28.32 -30.33 -10.25
CA LEU A 326 -28.19 -30.65 -8.82
C LEU A 326 -29.56 -30.80 -8.14
N ALA A 327 -30.54 -29.98 -8.50
CA ALA A 327 -31.91 -30.08 -7.95
C ALA A 327 -32.66 -31.36 -8.38
N ALA A 328 -32.34 -31.92 -9.55
CA ALA A 328 -32.97 -33.14 -10.06
C ALA A 328 -32.43 -34.46 -9.46
N LYS A 329 -31.39 -34.42 -8.60
CA LYS A 329 -30.71 -35.60 -8.07
C LYS A 329 -31.13 -36.03 -6.66
N THR A 330 -32.11 -35.37 -6.05
CA THR A 330 -32.45 -35.59 -4.63
C THR A 330 -33.50 -36.68 -4.36
N ASP A 331 -34.00 -37.39 -5.39
CA ASP A 331 -35.18 -38.27 -5.22
C ASP A 331 -35.03 -39.72 -5.72
N GLN A 332 -33.81 -40.29 -5.67
CA GLN A 332 -33.61 -41.72 -5.96
C GLN A 332 -32.68 -42.42 -4.94
N PRO A 333 -32.99 -43.67 -4.53
CA PRO A 333 -32.20 -44.42 -3.54
C PRO A 333 -30.87 -44.92 -4.12
N PRO A 334 -29.87 -45.26 -3.29
CA PRO A 334 -28.48 -45.36 -3.70
C PRO A 334 -28.20 -46.64 -4.49
N GLN A 335 -27.59 -46.52 -5.66
CA GLN A 335 -26.93 -47.63 -6.37
C GLN A 335 -25.41 -47.54 -6.25
N GLU A 336 -24.80 -48.72 -6.14
CA GLU A 336 -23.39 -49.06 -5.99
C GLU A 336 -22.41 -48.15 -6.76
N ILE A 337 -21.41 -47.65 -6.05
CA ILE A 337 -20.38 -46.73 -6.58
C ILE A 337 -19.35 -47.54 -7.38
N GLN A 338 -19.40 -47.46 -8.70
CA GLN A 338 -18.21 -47.67 -9.54
C GLN A 338 -17.55 -46.32 -9.80
N VAL A 339 -16.30 -46.18 -9.32
CA VAL A 339 -15.50 -44.97 -9.49
C VAL A 339 -15.10 -44.85 -10.97
N ILE A 340 -15.80 -43.99 -11.70
CA ILE A 340 -15.36 -43.48 -13.01
C ILE A 340 -14.79 -42.09 -12.74
N SER A 341 -13.48 -41.92 -12.93
CA SER A 341 -12.80 -40.62 -12.85
C SER A 341 -13.32 -39.69 -13.94
N LYS A 342 -14.38 -38.94 -13.64
CA LYS A 342 -14.89 -37.87 -14.51
C LYS A 342 -13.94 -36.70 -14.46
N VAL A 343 -13.30 -36.35 -15.57
CA VAL A 343 -12.69 -35.02 -15.71
C VAL A 343 -13.83 -34.02 -15.94
N PRO A 344 -14.08 -33.05 -15.05
CA PRO A 344 -15.14 -32.07 -15.25
C PRO A 344 -14.88 -31.24 -16.51
N THR A 345 -15.89 -31.06 -17.36
CA THR A 345 -15.86 -30.18 -18.56
C THR A 345 -15.43 -28.75 -18.23
N ALA A 346 -15.64 -28.30 -16.99
CA ALA A 346 -15.11 -27.06 -16.46
C ALA A 346 -13.57 -26.99 -16.52
N ILE A 347 -12.86 -28.07 -16.19
CA ILE A 347 -11.39 -28.13 -16.25
C ILE A 347 -10.92 -28.06 -17.70
N LEU A 348 -11.61 -28.76 -18.62
CA LEU A 348 -11.30 -28.71 -20.06
C LEU A 348 -11.45 -27.28 -20.61
N ASN A 349 -12.53 -26.58 -20.24
CA ASN A 349 -12.77 -25.21 -20.67
C ASN A 349 -11.74 -24.22 -20.11
N VAL A 350 -11.33 -24.40 -18.84
CA VAL A 350 -10.28 -23.59 -18.22
C VAL A 350 -8.94 -23.83 -18.91
N VAL A 351 -8.55 -25.07 -19.16
CA VAL A 351 -7.30 -25.41 -19.87
C VAL A 351 -7.33 -24.86 -21.30
N ARG A 352 -8.45 -24.97 -22.00
CA ARG A 352 -8.63 -24.42 -23.36
C ARG A 352 -8.55 -22.90 -23.39
N GLN A 353 -9.12 -22.22 -22.39
CA GLN A 353 -9.00 -20.76 -22.27
C GLN A 353 -7.58 -20.33 -21.91
N GLN A 354 -6.90 -21.03 -21.00
CA GLN A 354 -5.50 -20.75 -20.71
C GLN A 354 -4.60 -20.94 -21.94
N PHE A 355 -4.86 -21.97 -22.75
CA PHE A 355 -4.13 -22.20 -24.00
C PHE A 355 -4.33 -21.09 -25.02
N ARG A 356 -5.57 -20.61 -25.22
CA ARG A 356 -5.86 -19.50 -26.14
C ARG A 356 -5.23 -18.17 -25.69
N LEU A 357 -5.18 -17.93 -24.38
CA LEU A 357 -4.50 -16.75 -23.83
C LEU A 357 -2.99 -16.83 -24.04
N MET A 358 -2.39 -18.01 -23.83
CA MET A 358 -0.98 -18.26 -24.15
C MET A 358 -0.70 -18.07 -25.65
N GLU A 359 -1.52 -18.64 -26.54
CA GLU A 359 -1.38 -18.44 -28.00
C GLU A 359 -1.45 -16.96 -28.39
N GLY A 360 -2.43 -16.23 -27.85
CA GLY A 360 -2.63 -14.81 -28.17
C GLY A 360 -1.45 -13.92 -27.79
N TRP A 361 -0.70 -14.27 -26.75
CA TRP A 361 0.44 -13.47 -26.27
C TRP A 361 1.79 -14.01 -26.74
N LEU A 362 1.90 -15.31 -26.99
CA LEU A 362 3.12 -15.94 -27.51
C LEU A 362 3.29 -15.75 -29.02
N ALA A 363 2.20 -15.74 -29.80
CA ALA A 363 2.25 -15.55 -31.24
C ALA A 363 2.97 -14.24 -31.67
N PRO A 364 2.70 -13.06 -31.07
CA PRO A 364 3.45 -11.86 -31.39
C PRO A 364 4.90 -11.88 -30.89
N LEU A 365 5.22 -12.56 -29.78
CA LEU A 365 6.60 -12.71 -29.29
C LEU A 365 7.45 -13.60 -30.20
N ALA A 366 6.88 -14.71 -30.69
CA ALA A 366 7.55 -15.58 -31.65
C ALA A 366 7.78 -14.91 -33.02
N ASN A 367 6.90 -13.98 -33.41
CA ASN A 367 6.96 -13.27 -34.69
C ASN A 367 7.78 -11.97 -34.63
N ASN A 368 7.81 -11.26 -33.49
CA ASN A 368 8.55 -10.00 -33.32
C ASN A 368 9.93 -10.18 -32.67
N ALA A 369 10.34 -11.39 -32.34
CA ALA A 369 11.71 -11.69 -31.95
C ALA A 369 12.66 -11.35 -33.13
N LEU A 370 13.20 -10.13 -33.08
CA LEU A 370 14.20 -9.59 -34.00
C LEU A 370 15.28 -10.64 -34.22
N GLN A 371 15.50 -10.96 -35.49
CA GLN A 371 16.49 -11.93 -35.94
C GLN A 371 17.86 -11.63 -35.31
N GLN A 372 18.58 -12.70 -34.93
CA GLN A 372 20.02 -12.76 -34.58
C GLN A 372 20.42 -12.96 -33.09
N SER A 373 19.85 -13.96 -32.40
CA SER A 373 20.56 -14.64 -31.29
C SER A 373 20.20 -16.13 -31.26
N GLU A 374 21.19 -17.02 -31.09
CA GLU A 374 20.99 -18.48 -30.96
C GLU A 374 20.11 -18.83 -29.75
N GLU A 375 20.20 -18.06 -28.66
CA GLU A 375 19.39 -18.24 -27.44
C GLU A 375 17.89 -17.98 -27.70
N VAL A 376 17.58 -17.03 -28.59
CA VAL A 376 16.22 -16.70 -28.99
C VAL A 376 15.63 -17.80 -29.88
N GLN A 377 16.45 -18.45 -30.71
CA GLN A 377 16.02 -19.62 -31.48
C GLN A 377 15.78 -20.83 -30.57
N HIS A 378 16.61 -21.02 -29.54
CA HIS A 378 16.41 -22.08 -28.55
C HIS A 378 15.12 -21.86 -27.75
N LEU A 379 14.86 -20.63 -27.29
CA LEU A 379 13.62 -20.28 -26.60
C LEU A 379 12.39 -20.50 -27.49
N ARG A 380 12.45 -20.12 -28.78
CA ARG A 380 11.37 -20.38 -29.75
C ARG A 380 11.10 -21.88 -29.91
N THR A 381 12.14 -22.70 -29.91
CA THR A 381 12.01 -24.16 -30.01
C THR A 381 11.30 -24.72 -28.77
N LEU A 382 11.76 -24.36 -27.57
CA LEU A 382 11.15 -24.77 -26.31
C LEU A 382 9.69 -24.30 -26.19
N MET A 383 9.38 -23.09 -26.66
CA MET A 383 8.01 -22.57 -26.69
C MET A 383 7.12 -23.36 -27.63
N THR A 384 7.62 -23.71 -28.82
CA THR A 384 6.88 -24.52 -29.80
C THR A 384 6.60 -25.92 -29.25
N GLU A 385 7.59 -26.56 -28.63
CA GLU A 385 7.43 -27.87 -27.99
C GLU A 385 6.40 -27.85 -26.84
N ASN A 386 6.40 -26.78 -26.04
CA ASN A 386 5.45 -26.60 -24.96
C ASN A 386 4.00 -26.42 -25.48
N MET A 387 3.82 -25.66 -26.56
CA MET A 387 2.52 -25.52 -27.23
C MET A 387 2.02 -26.86 -27.78
N GLU A 388 2.89 -27.65 -28.41
CA GLU A 388 2.54 -28.99 -28.88
C GLU A 388 2.21 -29.96 -27.74
N ALA A 389 2.88 -29.87 -26.60
CA ALA A 389 2.57 -30.68 -25.42
C ALA A 389 1.19 -30.35 -24.84
N HIS A 390 0.84 -29.06 -24.76
CA HIS A 390 -0.47 -28.62 -24.29
C HIS A 390 -1.59 -29.00 -25.26
N GLN A 391 -1.37 -28.85 -26.57
CA GLN A 391 -2.34 -29.27 -27.57
C GLN A 391 -2.59 -30.78 -27.50
N ARG A 392 -1.53 -31.60 -27.31
CA ARG A 392 -1.65 -33.04 -27.07
C ARG A 392 -2.49 -33.35 -25.83
N LEU A 393 -2.29 -32.61 -24.74
CA LEU A 393 -3.05 -32.78 -23.51
C LEU A 393 -4.54 -32.45 -23.70
N ILE A 394 -4.85 -31.40 -24.45
CA ILE A 394 -6.24 -31.06 -24.82
C ILE A 394 -6.86 -32.20 -25.64
N THR A 395 -6.18 -32.69 -26.67
CA THR A 395 -6.67 -33.81 -27.49
C THR A 395 -6.91 -35.07 -26.67
N LEU A 396 -6.00 -35.42 -25.76
CA LEU A 396 -6.16 -36.59 -24.87
C LEU A 396 -7.37 -36.46 -23.95
N LEU A 397 -7.63 -35.26 -23.43
CA LEU A 397 -8.80 -35.01 -22.59
C LEU A 397 -10.09 -35.06 -23.39
N GLU A 398 -10.09 -34.58 -24.65
CA GLU A 398 -11.24 -34.67 -25.57
C GLU A 398 -11.53 -36.12 -25.97
N GLU A 399 -10.50 -36.91 -26.28
CA GLU A 399 -10.64 -38.35 -26.55
C GLU A 399 -11.15 -39.12 -25.33
N GLY A 400 -10.70 -38.76 -24.13
CA GLY A 400 -11.20 -39.32 -22.88
C GLY A 400 -12.69 -39.06 -22.70
N LEU A 401 -13.13 -37.81 -22.92
CA LEU A 401 -14.53 -37.42 -22.84
C LEU A 401 -15.41 -38.18 -23.86
N ALA A 402 -14.92 -38.32 -25.09
CA ALA A 402 -15.63 -39.03 -26.16
C ALA A 402 -15.74 -40.55 -25.89
N ARG A 403 -14.72 -41.16 -25.27
CA ARG A 403 -14.77 -42.57 -24.86
C ARG A 403 -15.79 -42.79 -23.73
N ASP A 404 -15.86 -41.86 -22.78
CA ASP A 404 -16.83 -41.90 -21.69
C ASP A 404 -18.27 -41.75 -22.20
N GLU A 405 -18.52 -40.85 -23.16
CA GLU A 405 -19.83 -40.72 -23.82
C GLU A 405 -20.25 -42.00 -24.57
N GLN A 406 -19.33 -42.62 -25.31
CA GLN A 406 -19.61 -43.88 -26.02
C GLN A 406 -19.86 -45.05 -25.06
N MET A 407 -19.18 -45.09 -23.91
CA MET A 407 -19.39 -46.11 -22.88
C MET A 407 -20.77 -45.97 -22.24
N LEU A 408 -21.20 -44.73 -21.96
CA LEU A 408 -22.52 -44.41 -21.42
C LEU A 408 -23.65 -44.78 -22.41
N ASP A 409 -23.47 -44.51 -23.70
CA ASP A 409 -24.46 -44.87 -24.73
C ASP A 409 -24.58 -46.40 -24.89
N LYS A 410 -23.47 -47.15 -24.77
CA LYS A 410 -23.49 -48.62 -24.76
C LYS A 410 -24.19 -49.19 -23.52
N LEU A 411 -23.94 -48.62 -22.33
CA LEU A 411 -24.59 -49.02 -21.08
C LEU A 411 -26.10 -48.73 -21.11
N ALA A 412 -26.50 -47.57 -21.65
CA ALA A 412 -27.90 -47.21 -21.83
C ALA A 412 -28.63 -48.18 -22.78
N LYS A 413 -28.02 -48.51 -23.93
CA LYS A 413 -28.59 -49.50 -24.88
C LYS A 413 -28.69 -50.90 -24.27
N HIS A 414 -27.72 -51.31 -23.46
CA HIS A 414 -27.76 -52.61 -22.77
C HIS A 414 -28.88 -52.67 -21.72
N LYS A 415 -29.09 -51.60 -20.95
CA LYS A 415 -30.17 -51.50 -19.96
C LYS A 415 -31.56 -51.58 -20.60
N ILE A 416 -31.76 -50.91 -21.73
CA ILE A 416 -33.01 -50.96 -22.52
C ILE A 416 -33.28 -52.36 -23.10
N ALA A 417 -32.23 -53.10 -23.49
CA ALA A 417 -32.37 -54.46 -24.00
C ALA A 417 -32.80 -55.45 -22.91
N VAL A 418 -32.30 -55.29 -21.68
CA VAL A 418 -32.64 -56.12 -20.51
C VAL A 418 -34.07 -55.85 -20.01
N GLU A 419 -34.56 -54.61 -20.05
CA GLU A 419 -35.94 -54.30 -19.69
C GLU A 419 -36.97 -54.85 -20.71
N ARG A 420 -36.60 -54.93 -21.99
CA ARG A 420 -37.45 -55.51 -23.04
C ARG A 420 -37.60 -57.03 -22.94
N THR A 421 -36.58 -57.74 -22.45
CA THR A 421 -36.67 -59.20 -22.22
C THR A 421 -37.48 -59.52 -20.97
N ALA A 422 -37.42 -58.70 -19.91
CA ALA A 422 -38.21 -58.87 -18.69
C ALA A 422 -39.73 -58.68 -18.90
N LYS A 423 -40.15 -57.78 -19.82
CA LYS A 423 -41.57 -57.56 -20.15
C LYS A 423 -42.24 -58.70 -20.93
N LYS A 424 -41.47 -59.66 -21.45
CA LYS A 424 -41.99 -60.79 -22.23
C LYS A 424 -42.35 -62.01 -21.38
N SER A 425 -42.06 -61.98 -20.06
CA SER A 425 -42.20 -63.11 -19.13
C SER A 425 -43.29 -62.98 -18.06
N GLU A 426 -44.18 -61.97 -18.12
CA GLU A 426 -45.32 -61.88 -17.18
C GLU A 426 -46.52 -62.75 -17.62
N PRO A 427 -47.14 -63.54 -16.71
CA PRO A 427 -48.24 -64.45 -17.06
C PRO A 427 -49.59 -63.70 -17.17
N LYS A 428 -50.43 -64.13 -18.12
CA LYS A 428 -51.78 -63.57 -18.40
C LYS A 428 -52.71 -63.67 -17.17
N PRO A 429 -53.51 -62.63 -16.85
CA PRO A 429 -54.49 -62.69 -15.77
C PRO A 429 -55.76 -63.50 -16.16
N GLU A 430 -56.28 -64.26 -15.21
CA GLU A 430 -57.48 -65.13 -15.30
C GLU A 430 -58.80 -64.36 -15.52
N PRO A 431 -59.83 -64.99 -16.11
CA PRO A 431 -61.10 -64.34 -16.42
C PRO A 431 -62.01 -64.19 -15.18
N PRO A 432 -62.82 -63.11 -15.10
CA PRO A 432 -63.67 -62.84 -13.93
C PRO A 432 -64.91 -63.76 -13.88
N PRO A 433 -65.47 -64.01 -12.67
CA PRO A 433 -66.57 -64.94 -12.47
C PRO A 433 -67.92 -64.36 -12.93
N LYS A 434 -68.76 -65.23 -13.52
CA LYS A 434 -70.16 -64.94 -13.87
C LYS A 434 -71.06 -64.97 -12.63
N LYS A 435 -72.08 -64.08 -12.60
CA LYS A 435 -73.48 -64.33 -12.17
C LYS A 435 -74.32 -63.03 -12.14
N PRO A 436 -75.66 -63.11 -12.18
CA PRO A 436 -76.52 -64.22 -12.62
C PRO A 436 -76.87 -64.14 -14.11
#